data_AF-A0A846AKW4-F1
#
_entry.id   AF-A0A846AKW4-F1
#
_cell.length_a   1.000
_cell.length_b   1.000
_cell.length_c   1.000
_cell.angle_alpha   90.00
_cell.angle_beta   90.00
_cell.angle_gamma   90.00
#
_symmetry.space_group_name_H-M   'P 1'
#
loop_
_entity.id
_entity.type
_entity.pdbx_description
1 polymer ?
#
loop_
_entity_poly.entity_id
_entity_poly.type
_entity_poly.pdbx_seq_one_letter_code
_entity_poly.pdbx_strand_id
1 'polypeptide(L)'
;MSHWIGATLFVVGFLILVQRFQLVEKSKETTAIGSSCLDVIRSSELSEEEKESLLQKNAKHLFGLFFILAFGGIASVVLPLGLLWLGEQLGWLSLDAVFKTLLSPVFLIISTVLAVIVLFLKPRQAQTTQQQSGGEASGRVQASNFSGLDRALYYLAFNTSTAQIALADMEDSMFSKELSSFSTERSIFITALPRAGTTLLLECFASTPEFATHCYRDMPFVLIPCLWDRFSKSFQKTVESQERAHGDGMQVTPDSPEALEEVVWKTFWKRHYHKDRIIPWDNERDEEFEEFFSSHMRKIILLRKQQGAEGSRYVSKNNLNIARTMMLNQLFPDSIIIIPFRDPLNHTASLLKQHRNFLRIHQEDSFASDYMRAIGHYDFGQNLRPVDFDAWFDQRQSKDTDSLAFWLEYWVASYKHLLAQESNFLNFLNYDAFCEHPENGLRVLADIVDSSNPEALMASATRIHHPRPKEIDTSAISSSLLEEVNFVYAQLKDKSIN
;
A
#
# COMPACT_ATOMS: atom_id res chain seq x y z
N MET A 1 -11.08 5.28 -39.35
CA MET A 1 -9.76 5.87 -39.01
C MET A 1 -9.83 7.39 -38.83
N SER A 2 -10.41 8.16 -39.75
CA SER A 2 -10.48 9.64 -39.64
C SER A 2 -11.10 10.16 -38.34
N HIS A 3 -12.11 9.49 -37.78
CA HIS A 3 -12.73 9.86 -36.50
C HIS A 3 -11.84 9.60 -35.28
N TRP A 4 -11.03 8.55 -35.26
CA TRP A 4 -10.02 8.32 -34.21
C TRP A 4 -8.91 9.37 -34.24
N ILE A 5 -8.50 9.79 -35.44
CA ILE A 5 -7.52 10.87 -35.62
C ILE A 5 -8.10 12.19 -35.10
N GLY A 6 -9.35 12.51 -35.44
CA GLY A 6 -10.05 13.70 -34.92
C GLY A 6 -10.18 13.69 -33.39
N ALA A 7 -10.61 12.58 -32.80
CA ALA A 7 -10.71 12.45 -31.34
C ALA A 7 -9.34 12.58 -30.66
N THR A 8 -8.29 11.99 -31.24
CA THR A 8 -6.91 12.10 -30.73
C THR A 8 -6.39 13.53 -30.82
N LEU A 9 -6.61 14.22 -31.95
CA LEU A 9 -6.24 15.62 -32.12
C LEU A 9 -6.93 16.53 -31.10
N PHE A 10 -8.19 16.25 -30.78
CA PHE A 10 -8.91 16.98 -29.75
C PHE A 10 -8.25 16.83 -28.37
N VAL A 11 -8.00 15.59 -27.93
CA VAL A 11 -7.38 15.32 -26.62
C VAL A 11 -5.97 15.89 -26.55
N VAL A 12 -5.14 15.68 -27.58
CA VAL A 12 -3.77 16.20 -27.63
C VAL A 12 -3.77 17.73 -27.63
N GLY A 13 -4.64 18.37 -28.42
CA GLY A 13 -4.79 19.82 -28.44
C GLY A 13 -5.22 20.37 -27.09
N PHE A 14 -6.18 19.73 -26.44
CA PHE A 14 -6.61 20.07 -25.08
C PHE A 14 -5.44 19.99 -24.09
N LEU A 15 -4.70 18.88 -24.06
CA LEU A 15 -3.57 18.68 -23.14
C LEU A 15 -2.45 19.69 -23.35
N ILE A 16 -2.08 19.96 -24.61
CA ILE A 16 -1.07 20.97 -24.95
C ILE A 16 -1.49 22.34 -24.44
N LEU A 17 -2.76 22.73 -24.61
CA LEU A 17 -3.25 24.03 -24.16
C LEU A 17 -3.35 24.11 -22.64
N VAL A 18 -3.81 23.06 -21.96
CA VAL A 18 -3.79 22.95 -20.49
C VAL A 18 -2.39 23.15 -19.94
N GLN A 19 -1.38 22.52 -20.55
CA GLN A 19 0.02 22.63 -20.15
C GLN A 19 0.61 24.01 -20.51
N ARG A 20 0.31 24.54 -21.70
CA ARG A 20 0.80 25.84 -22.17
C ARG A 20 0.28 26.99 -21.33
N PHE A 21 -0.97 26.92 -20.90
CA PHE A 21 -1.60 27.89 -20.00
C PHE A 21 -1.27 27.63 -18.52
N GLN A 22 -0.55 26.54 -18.22
CA GLN A 22 -0.15 26.17 -16.85
C GLN A 22 -1.37 26.07 -15.91
N LEU A 23 -2.48 25.55 -16.41
CA LEU A 23 -3.74 25.55 -15.65
C LEU A 23 -3.65 24.69 -14.39
N VAL A 24 -2.86 23.60 -14.44
CA VAL A 24 -2.63 22.72 -13.30
C VAL A 24 -1.83 23.42 -12.21
N GLU A 25 -0.73 24.10 -12.55
CA GLU A 25 0.09 24.87 -11.60
C GLU A 25 -0.72 26.01 -10.99
N LYS A 26 -1.50 26.74 -11.80
CA LYS A 26 -2.34 27.85 -11.34
C LYS A 26 -3.52 27.40 -10.48
N SER A 27 -4.06 26.20 -10.73
CA SER A 27 -5.06 25.58 -9.85
C SER A 27 -4.45 25.24 -8.48
N LYS A 28 -3.23 24.69 -8.44
CA LYS A 28 -2.51 24.42 -7.18
C LYS A 28 -2.19 25.71 -6.41
N GLU A 29 -1.80 26.75 -7.14
CA GLU A 29 -1.57 28.08 -6.58
C GLU A 29 -2.84 28.65 -5.93
N THR A 30 -4.00 28.46 -6.56
CA THR A 30 -5.31 28.86 -6.00
C THR A 30 -5.58 28.15 -4.67
N THR A 31 -5.34 26.84 -4.59
CA THR A 31 -5.53 26.09 -3.34
C THR A 31 -4.56 26.53 -2.24
N ALA A 32 -3.30 26.83 -2.59
CA ALA A 32 -2.29 27.30 -1.64
C ALA A 32 -2.60 28.69 -1.08
N ILE A 33 -3.15 29.59 -1.92
CA ILE A 33 -3.61 30.91 -1.46
C ILE A 33 -4.87 30.76 -0.60
N GLY A 34 -5.77 29.83 -0.94
CA GLY A 34 -6.93 29.49 -0.12
C GLY A 34 -6.54 29.04 1.29
N SER A 35 -5.56 28.13 1.42
CA SER A 35 -5.05 27.72 2.73
C SER A 35 -4.36 28.87 3.45
N SER A 36 -3.54 29.66 2.76
CA SER A 36 -2.88 30.85 3.34
C SER A 36 -3.88 31.89 3.86
N CYS A 37 -5.03 32.08 3.20
CA CYS A 37 -6.08 32.97 3.70
C CYS A 37 -6.71 32.46 5.01
N LEU A 38 -6.90 31.14 5.14
CA LEU A 38 -7.38 30.54 6.38
C LEU A 38 -6.36 30.71 7.52
N ASP A 39 -5.06 30.59 7.23
CA ASP A 39 -3.99 30.80 8.20
C ASP A 39 -3.92 32.27 8.66
N VAL A 40 -4.08 33.22 7.74
CA VAL A 40 -4.13 34.67 8.06
C VAL A 40 -5.34 35.00 8.94
N ILE A 41 -6.51 34.42 8.67
CA ILE A 41 -7.72 34.62 9.48
C ILE A 41 -7.54 34.04 10.89
N ARG A 42 -6.83 32.91 11.01
CA ARG A 42 -6.61 32.20 12.29
C ARG A 42 -5.44 32.74 13.10
N SER A 43 -4.57 33.57 12.52
CA SER A 43 -3.39 34.10 13.21
C SER A 43 -3.78 35.10 14.30
N SER A 44 -3.29 34.85 15.51
CA SER A 44 -3.35 35.78 16.66
C SER A 44 -2.18 36.77 16.70
N GLU A 45 -1.19 36.62 15.80
CA GLU A 45 0.04 37.43 15.77
C GLU A 45 -0.07 38.64 14.84
N LEU A 46 -1.07 38.67 13.95
CA LEU A 46 -1.28 39.76 12.98
C LEU A 46 -2.29 40.77 13.50
N SER A 47 -2.02 42.06 13.29
CA SER A 47 -3.00 43.13 13.52
C SER A 47 -4.14 43.08 12.51
N GLU A 48 -5.28 43.68 12.83
CA GLU A 48 -6.45 43.70 11.94
C GLU A 48 -6.17 44.43 10.62
N GLU A 49 -5.37 45.51 10.63
CA GLU A 49 -4.94 46.21 9.41
C GLU A 49 -4.02 45.35 8.52
N GLU A 50 -3.13 44.55 9.12
CA GLU A 50 -2.26 43.61 8.39
C GLU A 50 -3.03 42.45 7.78
N LYS A 51 -4.00 41.90 8.54
CA LYS A 51 -4.92 40.87 8.03
C LYS A 51 -5.71 41.40 6.84
N GLU A 52 -6.29 42.59 6.94
CA GLU A 52 -7.06 43.19 5.85
C GLU A 52 -6.20 43.39 4.60
N SER A 53 -4.99 43.93 4.74
CA SER A 53 -4.06 44.14 3.63
C SER A 53 -3.66 42.84 2.93
N LEU A 54 -3.34 41.79 3.70
CA LEU A 54 -2.99 40.47 3.17
C LEU A 54 -4.18 39.79 2.47
N LEU A 55 -5.37 39.88 3.06
CA LEU A 55 -6.60 39.34 2.47
C LEU A 55 -6.97 40.06 1.17
N GLN A 56 -6.85 41.39 1.12
CA GLN A 56 -7.07 42.16 -0.11
C GLN A 56 -6.07 41.80 -1.21
N LYS A 57 -4.79 41.60 -0.86
CA LYS A 57 -3.75 41.17 -1.80
C LYS A 57 -4.05 39.77 -2.36
N ASN A 58 -4.40 38.83 -1.48
CA ASN A 58 -4.77 37.48 -1.87
C ASN A 58 -6.05 37.46 -2.72
N ALA A 59 -7.05 38.29 -2.40
CA ALA A 59 -8.28 38.42 -3.18
C ALA A 59 -8.02 38.92 -4.61
N LYS A 60 -7.16 39.94 -4.79
CA LYS A 60 -6.75 40.42 -6.12
C LYS A 60 -6.03 39.33 -6.91
N HIS A 61 -5.19 38.54 -6.25
CA HIS A 61 -4.46 37.43 -6.89
C HIS A 61 -5.40 36.29 -7.30
N LEU A 62 -6.31 35.88 -6.41
CA LEU A 62 -7.36 34.90 -6.71
C LEU A 62 -8.25 35.35 -7.87
N PHE A 63 -8.60 36.64 -7.92
CA PHE A 63 -9.37 37.23 -9.01
C PHE A 63 -8.63 37.17 -10.36
N GLY A 64 -7.32 37.41 -10.37
CA GLY A 64 -6.49 37.20 -11.55
C GLY A 64 -6.43 35.73 -11.98
N LEU A 65 -6.22 34.82 -11.03
CA LEU A 65 -6.21 33.37 -11.29
C LEU A 65 -7.54 32.87 -11.83
N PHE A 66 -8.67 33.39 -11.33
CA PHE A 66 -10.00 33.07 -11.83
C PHE A 66 -10.11 33.30 -13.34
N PHE A 67 -9.70 34.48 -13.83
CA PHE A 67 -9.77 34.75 -15.26
C PHE A 67 -8.82 33.89 -16.07
N ILE A 68 -7.61 33.63 -15.57
CA ILE A 68 -6.66 32.77 -16.28
C ILE A 68 -7.19 31.33 -16.37
N LEU A 69 -7.77 30.81 -15.30
CA LEU A 69 -8.35 29.47 -15.27
C LEU A 69 -9.62 29.38 -16.13
N ALA A 70 -10.51 30.37 -16.04
CA ALA A 70 -11.74 30.42 -16.81
C ALA A 70 -11.47 30.54 -18.32
N PHE A 71 -10.71 31.56 -18.74
CA PHE A 71 -10.42 31.78 -20.15
C PHE A 71 -9.46 30.73 -20.71
N GLY A 72 -8.45 30.31 -19.94
CA GLY A 72 -7.54 29.25 -20.35
C GLY A 72 -8.26 27.91 -20.48
N GLY A 73 -9.17 27.59 -19.56
CA GLY A 73 -10.03 26.40 -19.63
C GLY A 73 -10.94 26.43 -20.86
N ILE A 74 -11.68 27.53 -21.07
CA ILE A 74 -12.54 27.70 -22.25
C ILE A 74 -11.71 27.59 -23.53
N ALA A 75 -10.58 28.29 -23.64
CA ALA A 75 -9.72 28.25 -24.81
C ALA A 75 -9.16 26.84 -25.08
N SER A 76 -8.84 26.08 -24.03
CA SER A 76 -8.34 24.70 -24.15
C SER A 76 -9.35 23.74 -24.79
N VAL A 77 -10.64 24.04 -24.69
CA VAL A 77 -11.73 23.23 -25.28
C VAL A 77 -12.19 23.81 -26.62
N VAL A 78 -12.39 25.12 -26.69
CA VAL A 78 -12.93 25.79 -27.89
C VAL A 78 -11.94 25.77 -29.06
N LEU A 79 -10.65 25.94 -28.82
CA LEU A 79 -9.67 25.96 -29.92
C LEU A 79 -9.55 24.59 -30.62
N PRO A 80 -9.41 23.45 -29.90
CA PRO A 80 -9.42 22.14 -30.55
C PRO A 80 -10.76 21.81 -31.20
N LEU A 81 -11.90 22.19 -30.60
CA LEU A 81 -13.22 22.04 -31.24
C LEU A 81 -13.32 22.85 -32.54
N GLY A 82 -12.82 24.09 -32.56
CA GLY A 82 -12.81 24.94 -33.74
C GLY A 82 -11.99 24.34 -34.89
N LEU A 83 -10.86 23.70 -34.58
CA LEU A 83 -10.06 22.97 -35.57
C LEU A 83 -10.80 21.76 -36.13
N LEU A 84 -11.52 21.01 -35.30
CA LEU A 84 -12.34 19.90 -35.77
C LEU A 84 -13.52 20.38 -36.63
N TRP A 85 -14.17 21.47 -36.23
CA TRP A 85 -15.25 22.07 -37.01
C TRP A 85 -14.77 22.54 -38.39
N LEU A 86 -13.59 23.14 -38.49
CA LEU A 86 -12.95 23.45 -39.78
C LEU A 86 -12.69 22.18 -40.60
N GLY A 87 -12.23 21.11 -39.97
CA GLY A 87 -12.04 19.81 -40.63
C GLY A 87 -13.33 19.20 -41.18
N GLU A 88 -14.47 19.44 -40.53
CA GLU A 88 -15.79 19.05 -41.03
C GLU A 88 -16.22 19.91 -42.22
N GLN A 89 -16.03 21.23 -42.18
CA GLN A 89 -16.34 22.12 -43.31
C GLN A 89 -15.52 21.80 -44.56
N LEU A 90 -14.29 21.31 -44.38
CA LEU A 90 -13.42 20.87 -45.48
C LEU A 90 -13.70 19.42 -45.94
N GLY A 91 -14.63 18.71 -45.29
CA GLY A 91 -15.01 17.34 -45.63
C GLY A 91 -13.99 16.27 -45.22
N TRP A 92 -13.03 16.58 -44.35
CA TRP A 92 -11.97 15.66 -43.91
C TRP A 92 -12.43 14.67 -42.83
N LEU A 93 -13.41 15.08 -42.03
CA LEU A 93 -13.93 14.31 -40.90
C LEU A 93 -15.40 14.67 -40.62
N SER A 94 -16.07 13.86 -39.78
CA SER A 94 -17.44 14.10 -39.31
C SER A 94 -17.42 14.31 -37.80
N LEU A 95 -18.00 15.42 -37.31
CA LEU A 95 -18.02 15.71 -35.87
C LEU A 95 -18.83 14.66 -35.10
N ASP A 96 -19.96 14.19 -35.63
CA ASP A 96 -20.79 13.17 -34.97
C ASP A 96 -20.00 11.86 -34.74
N ALA A 97 -19.22 11.43 -35.73
CA ALA A 97 -18.37 10.25 -35.61
C ALA A 97 -17.21 10.46 -34.61
N VAL A 98 -16.64 11.67 -34.56
CA VAL A 98 -15.61 12.04 -33.58
C VAL A 98 -16.18 12.05 -32.16
N PHE A 99 -17.36 12.64 -31.94
CA PHE A 99 -18.03 12.65 -30.62
C PHE A 99 -18.38 11.25 -30.14
N LYS A 100 -18.91 10.39 -31.01
CA LYS A 100 -19.14 8.97 -30.67
C LYS A 100 -17.86 8.25 -30.27
N THR A 101 -16.74 8.60 -30.89
CA THR A 101 -15.42 8.05 -30.54
C THR A 101 -14.95 8.61 -29.19
N LEU A 102 -15.05 9.93 -28.97
CA LEU A 102 -14.69 10.59 -27.70
C LEU A 102 -15.45 10.03 -26.51
N LEU A 103 -16.74 9.69 -26.69
CA LEU A 103 -17.60 9.12 -25.65
C LEU A 103 -17.51 7.59 -25.58
N SER A 104 -16.70 6.94 -26.43
CA SER A 104 -16.55 5.49 -26.37
C SER A 104 -15.70 5.08 -25.15
N PRO A 105 -16.09 4.02 -24.42
CA PRO A 105 -15.32 3.55 -23.26
C PRO A 105 -13.85 3.23 -23.60
N VAL A 106 -13.61 2.65 -24.78
CA VAL A 106 -12.27 2.28 -25.24
C VAL A 106 -11.38 3.52 -25.45
N PHE A 107 -11.91 4.56 -26.09
CA PHE A 107 -11.14 5.78 -26.33
C PHE A 107 -10.91 6.56 -25.04
N LEU A 108 -11.90 6.66 -24.15
CA LEU A 108 -11.74 7.31 -22.84
C LEU A 108 -10.62 6.67 -22.01
N ILE A 109 -10.55 5.34 -22.01
CA ILE A 109 -9.49 4.61 -21.30
C ILE A 109 -8.11 4.90 -21.92
N ILE A 110 -7.98 4.73 -23.25
CA ILE A 110 -6.69 4.94 -23.95
C ILE A 110 -6.21 6.39 -23.80
N SER A 111 -7.12 7.36 -23.98
CA SER A 111 -6.81 8.78 -23.89
C SER A 111 -6.47 9.22 -22.47
N THR A 112 -7.12 8.67 -21.44
CA THR A 112 -6.80 8.95 -20.03
C THR A 112 -5.41 8.43 -19.68
N VAL A 113 -5.08 7.20 -20.08
CA VAL A 113 -3.74 6.62 -19.87
C VAL A 113 -2.67 7.46 -20.57
N LEU A 114 -2.88 7.84 -21.84
CA LEU A 114 -1.96 8.71 -22.59
C LEU A 114 -1.82 10.11 -21.98
N ALA A 115 -2.92 10.71 -21.53
CA ALA A 115 -2.91 12.01 -20.87
C ALA A 115 -2.06 11.97 -19.60
N VAL A 116 -2.21 10.91 -18.80
CA VAL A 116 -1.42 10.70 -17.58
C VAL A 116 0.05 10.49 -17.93
N ILE A 117 0.38 9.69 -18.94
CA ILE A 117 1.75 9.51 -19.42
C ILE A 117 2.39 10.85 -19.78
N VAL A 118 1.71 11.69 -20.56
CA VAL A 118 2.23 12.99 -21.02
C VAL A 118 2.36 13.99 -19.87
N LEU A 119 1.42 14.00 -18.93
CA LEU A 119 1.42 14.92 -17.79
C LEU A 119 2.42 14.54 -16.69
N PHE A 120 2.73 13.24 -16.54
CA PHE A 120 3.55 12.73 -15.44
C PHE A 120 4.93 12.20 -15.85
N LEU A 121 5.19 11.90 -17.12
CA LEU A 121 6.56 11.66 -17.61
C LEU A 121 7.28 12.98 -17.88
N LYS A 122 7.92 13.56 -16.86
CA LYS A 122 9.03 14.49 -17.13
C LYS A 122 10.24 13.67 -17.59
N PRO A 123 10.94 14.05 -18.68
CA PRO A 123 12.23 13.46 -18.99
C PRO A 123 13.20 13.83 -17.87
N ARG A 124 13.60 12.85 -17.06
CA ARG A 124 14.79 13.00 -16.21
C ARG A 124 16.01 12.73 -17.09
N GLN A 125 16.93 13.70 -17.13
CA GLN A 125 18.25 13.52 -17.73
C GLN A 125 18.88 12.24 -17.18
N ALA A 126 19.17 11.32 -18.09
CA ALA A 126 19.92 10.11 -17.79
C ALA A 126 21.33 10.51 -17.32
N GLN A 127 21.62 10.32 -16.03
CA GLN A 127 22.98 10.18 -15.57
C GLN A 127 23.46 8.79 -15.97
N THR A 128 24.16 8.73 -17.09
CA THR A 128 25.01 7.60 -17.46
C THR A 128 26.07 7.45 -16.37
N THR A 129 26.07 6.37 -15.61
CA THR A 129 27.23 5.97 -14.81
C THR A 129 27.59 4.54 -15.12
N GLN A 130 28.89 4.38 -15.35
CA GLN A 130 29.56 3.26 -15.97
C GLN A 130 29.44 1.97 -15.17
N GLN A 131 29.34 0.91 -15.96
CA GLN A 131 29.57 -0.48 -15.64
C GLN A 131 31.01 -0.69 -15.13
N GLN A 132 31.22 -1.20 -13.91
CA GLN A 132 32.34 -2.10 -13.60
C GLN A 132 32.20 -2.84 -12.25
N SER A 133 32.36 -4.17 -12.35
CA SER A 133 32.90 -5.17 -11.40
C SER A 133 32.15 -5.58 -10.11
N GLY A 134 31.61 -6.81 -10.16
CA GLY A 134 32.09 -7.93 -9.32
C GLY A 134 31.72 -7.94 -7.84
N GLY A 135 30.51 -8.40 -7.53
CA GLY A 135 30.08 -8.77 -6.17
C GLY A 135 28.77 -9.56 -6.25
N GLU A 136 28.70 -10.68 -5.55
CA GLU A 136 27.67 -11.73 -5.65
C GLU A 136 26.23 -11.19 -5.62
N ALA A 137 25.47 -11.59 -6.65
CA ALA A 137 24.09 -11.18 -6.86
C ALA A 137 23.15 -11.82 -5.83
N SER A 138 22.48 -10.99 -5.02
CA SER A 138 21.27 -11.38 -4.30
C SER A 138 20.31 -10.18 -4.16
N GLY A 139 19.06 -10.38 -4.55
CA GLY A 139 17.91 -9.55 -4.18
C GLY A 139 17.86 -8.13 -4.76
N ARG A 140 17.65 -7.98 -6.08
CA ARG A 140 17.16 -6.71 -6.64
C ARG A 140 15.63 -6.70 -6.54
N VAL A 141 15.05 -5.74 -5.81
CA VAL A 141 13.77 -5.15 -6.24
C VAL A 141 14.03 -4.61 -7.64
N GLN A 142 13.69 -5.36 -8.69
CA GLN A 142 13.86 -4.86 -10.04
C GLN A 142 12.70 -3.92 -10.36
N ALA A 143 12.71 -2.74 -9.75
CA ALA A 143 12.02 -1.59 -10.29
C ALA A 143 12.53 -1.25 -11.71
N SER A 144 13.72 -1.76 -12.07
CA SER A 144 14.24 -1.84 -13.44
C SER A 144 13.39 -2.68 -14.41
N ASN A 145 12.47 -3.52 -13.93
CA ASN A 145 11.57 -4.33 -14.76
C ASN A 145 10.25 -3.63 -15.08
N PHE A 146 9.89 -2.58 -14.35
CA PHE A 146 8.71 -1.79 -14.68
C PHE A 146 9.01 -0.90 -15.88
N SER A 147 8.29 -1.13 -16.97
CA SER A 147 8.32 -0.26 -18.14
C SER A 147 7.86 1.15 -17.75
N GLY A 148 8.16 2.15 -18.59
CA GLY A 148 7.67 3.52 -18.36
C GLY A 148 6.14 3.60 -18.26
N LEU A 149 5.44 2.71 -18.94
CA LEU A 149 3.98 2.59 -18.89
C LEU A 149 3.51 2.03 -17.55
N ASP A 150 4.18 0.99 -17.04
CA ASP A 150 3.84 0.41 -15.74
C ASP A 150 4.02 1.46 -14.65
N ARG A 151 5.16 2.17 -14.64
CA ARG A 151 5.41 3.25 -13.66
C ARG A 151 4.34 4.33 -13.72
N ALA A 152 3.91 4.73 -14.91
CA ALA A 152 2.84 5.72 -15.08
C ALA A 152 1.50 5.21 -14.53
N LEU A 153 1.16 3.93 -14.74
CA LEU A 153 -0.04 3.30 -14.21
C LEU A 153 -0.02 3.24 -12.67
N TYR A 154 1.13 2.90 -12.07
CA TYR A 154 1.32 2.95 -10.62
C TYR A 154 1.13 4.38 -10.09
N TYR A 155 1.78 5.38 -10.70
CA TYR A 155 1.58 6.77 -10.30
C TYR A 155 0.14 7.23 -10.43
N LEU A 156 -0.60 6.78 -11.45
CA LEU A 156 -2.02 7.06 -11.58
C LEU A 156 -2.79 6.50 -10.40
N ALA A 157 -2.61 5.22 -10.10
CA ALA A 157 -3.29 4.56 -8.99
C ALA A 157 -2.97 5.26 -7.65
N PHE A 158 -1.71 5.64 -7.41
CA PHE A 158 -1.32 6.29 -6.16
C PHE A 158 -1.95 7.68 -5.96
N ASN A 159 -2.20 8.41 -7.05
CA ASN A 159 -2.73 9.76 -7.00
C ASN A 159 -4.26 9.85 -7.15
N THR A 160 -4.95 8.72 -7.30
CA THR A 160 -6.41 8.66 -7.56
C THR A 160 -7.20 7.96 -6.47
N SER A 161 -6.67 7.85 -5.25
CA SER A 161 -7.35 7.16 -4.13
C SER A 161 -8.78 7.63 -3.88
N THR A 162 -9.04 8.94 -3.90
CA THR A 162 -10.42 9.48 -3.75
C THR A 162 -11.35 9.03 -4.88
N ALA A 163 -10.86 8.98 -6.12
CA ALA A 163 -11.65 8.48 -7.24
C ALA A 163 -11.88 6.97 -7.14
N GLN A 164 -10.89 6.23 -6.62
CA GLN A 164 -11.03 4.79 -6.39
C GLN A 164 -12.05 4.49 -5.29
N ILE A 165 -12.14 5.28 -4.22
CA ILE A 165 -13.19 5.12 -3.20
C ILE A 165 -14.58 5.24 -3.85
N ALA A 166 -14.82 6.29 -4.64
CA ALA A 166 -16.10 6.44 -5.35
C ALA A 166 -16.38 5.30 -6.34
N LEU A 167 -15.34 4.72 -6.95
CA LEU A 167 -15.48 3.55 -7.82
C LEU A 167 -15.71 2.25 -7.02
N ALA A 168 -15.24 2.18 -5.78
CA ALA A 168 -15.49 1.05 -4.88
C ALA A 168 -16.97 0.99 -4.50
N ASP A 169 -17.64 2.12 -4.28
CA ASP A 169 -19.10 2.16 -4.07
C ASP A 169 -19.86 1.63 -5.30
N MET A 170 -19.34 1.95 -6.50
CA MET A 170 -19.89 1.41 -7.74
C MET A 170 -19.70 -0.11 -7.82
N GLU A 171 -18.56 -0.65 -7.40
CA GLU A 171 -18.35 -2.10 -7.28
C GLU A 171 -19.36 -2.74 -6.34
N ASP A 172 -19.59 -2.14 -5.18
CA ASP A 172 -20.51 -2.67 -4.18
C ASP A 172 -21.91 -2.82 -4.77
N SER A 173 -22.35 -1.82 -5.53
CA SER A 173 -23.61 -1.87 -6.25
C SER A 173 -23.62 -2.94 -7.35
N MET A 174 -22.59 -2.97 -8.20
CA MET A 174 -22.48 -3.91 -9.33
C MET A 174 -22.43 -5.38 -8.92
N PHE A 175 -21.80 -5.68 -7.78
CA PHE A 175 -21.60 -7.05 -7.28
C PHE A 175 -22.45 -7.34 -6.04
N SER A 176 -23.40 -6.47 -5.69
CA SER A 176 -24.22 -6.55 -4.47
C SER A 176 -24.82 -7.95 -4.23
N LYS A 177 -25.34 -8.60 -5.28
CA LYS A 177 -25.91 -9.95 -5.19
C LYS A 177 -24.86 -10.98 -4.79
N GLU A 178 -23.72 -10.99 -5.46
CA GLU A 178 -22.62 -11.90 -5.14
C GLU A 178 -22.03 -11.60 -3.76
N LEU A 179 -21.80 -10.32 -3.43
CA LEU A 179 -21.19 -9.91 -2.17
C LEU A 179 -22.06 -10.25 -0.95
N SER A 180 -23.39 -10.19 -1.09
CA SER A 180 -24.32 -10.56 -0.01
C SER A 180 -24.21 -12.01 0.47
N SER A 181 -23.59 -12.88 -0.34
CA SER A 181 -23.37 -14.29 0.00
C SER A 181 -22.12 -14.54 0.85
N PHE A 182 -21.28 -13.54 1.07
CA PHE A 182 -20.04 -13.65 1.83
C PHE A 182 -20.11 -12.92 3.18
N SER A 183 -19.63 -13.59 4.21
CA SER A 183 -19.45 -13.00 5.54
C SER A 183 -18.01 -12.56 5.76
N THR A 184 -17.82 -11.60 6.65
CA THR A 184 -16.50 -11.22 7.19
C THR A 184 -16.23 -11.86 8.55
N GLU A 185 -17.11 -12.77 8.98
CA GLU A 185 -16.95 -13.56 10.20
C GLU A 185 -15.67 -14.39 10.18
N ARG A 186 -15.06 -14.54 11.36
CA ARG A 186 -13.89 -15.37 11.62
C ARG A 186 -12.72 -15.10 10.67
N SER A 187 -12.56 -13.83 10.30
CA SER A 187 -11.44 -13.36 9.49
C SER A 187 -10.12 -13.53 10.24
N ILE A 188 -9.06 -13.84 9.51
CA ILE A 188 -7.73 -14.10 10.08
C ILE A 188 -6.81 -12.93 9.78
N PHE A 189 -6.25 -12.31 10.81
CA PHE A 189 -5.28 -11.22 10.69
C PHE A 189 -3.92 -11.68 11.18
N ILE A 190 -2.95 -11.76 10.27
CA ILE A 190 -1.56 -12.14 10.58
C ILE A 190 -0.73 -10.86 10.68
N THR A 191 -0.19 -10.59 11.86
CA THR A 191 0.56 -9.36 12.10
C THR A 191 1.68 -9.54 13.10
N ALA A 192 2.82 -8.90 12.84
CA ALA A 192 3.96 -8.84 13.72
C ALA A 192 4.93 -7.81 13.17
N LEU A 193 6.04 -7.59 13.88
CA LEU A 193 7.19 -6.96 13.24
C LEU A 193 7.60 -7.74 11.96
N PRO A 194 8.08 -7.06 10.92
CA PRO A 194 8.53 -7.70 9.69
C PRO A 194 9.58 -8.77 9.98
N ARG A 195 9.68 -9.82 9.16
CA ARG A 195 10.66 -10.92 9.33
C ARG A 195 10.41 -11.82 10.56
N ALA A 196 9.25 -11.71 11.20
CA ALA A 196 8.77 -12.64 12.22
C ALA A 196 8.21 -13.97 11.68
N GLY A 197 8.00 -14.09 10.35
CA GLY A 197 7.40 -15.28 9.75
C GLY A 197 5.97 -15.13 9.25
N THR A 198 5.41 -13.92 9.32
CA THR A 198 4.04 -13.60 8.87
C THR A 198 3.73 -14.04 7.44
N THR A 199 4.71 -13.93 6.52
CA THR A 199 4.50 -14.30 5.11
C THR A 199 4.41 -15.82 4.92
N LEU A 200 5.19 -16.59 5.68
CA LEU A 200 5.09 -18.06 5.65
C LEU A 200 3.70 -18.51 6.11
N LEU A 201 3.19 -17.91 7.18
CA LEU A 201 1.84 -18.20 7.67
C LEU A 201 0.78 -17.85 6.62
N LEU A 202 0.88 -16.68 5.98
CA LEU A 202 -0.02 -16.28 4.91
C LEU A 202 -0.01 -17.29 3.75
N GLU A 203 1.16 -17.76 3.34
CA GLU A 203 1.30 -18.76 2.28
C GLU A 203 0.71 -20.11 2.66
N CYS A 204 0.84 -20.53 3.93
CA CYS A 204 0.20 -21.75 4.43
C CYS A 204 -1.33 -21.64 4.29
N PHE A 205 -1.93 -20.56 4.77
CA PHE A 205 -3.39 -20.34 4.64
C PHE A 205 -3.83 -20.20 3.18
N ALA A 206 -3.14 -19.37 2.40
CA ALA A 206 -3.47 -19.11 0.99
C ALA A 206 -3.35 -20.35 0.10
N SER A 207 -2.60 -21.37 0.53
CA SER A 207 -2.49 -22.64 -0.19
C SER A 207 -3.70 -23.57 -0.02
N THR A 208 -4.65 -23.21 0.87
CA THR A 208 -5.88 -23.96 1.08
C THR A 208 -7.08 -23.28 0.41
N PRO A 209 -8.09 -24.02 -0.08
CA PRO A 209 -9.30 -23.44 -0.68
C PRO A 209 -10.18 -22.62 0.28
N GLU A 210 -9.94 -22.78 1.59
CA GLU A 210 -10.74 -22.17 2.65
C GLU A 210 -10.44 -20.67 2.82
N PHE A 211 -9.26 -20.19 2.42
CA PHE A 211 -8.85 -18.82 2.70
C PHE A 211 -8.67 -17.99 1.43
N ALA A 212 -9.13 -16.74 1.50
CA ALA A 212 -9.02 -15.74 0.47
C ALA A 212 -8.16 -14.57 0.96
N THR A 213 -7.16 -14.19 0.16
CA THR A 213 -6.24 -13.10 0.46
C THR A 213 -5.96 -12.26 -0.78
N HIS A 214 -5.49 -11.04 -0.54
CA HIS A 214 -4.83 -10.25 -1.56
C HIS A 214 -3.66 -10.99 -2.22
N CYS A 215 -3.44 -10.71 -3.50
CA CYS A 215 -2.26 -11.13 -4.25
C CYS A 215 -1.73 -9.99 -5.12
N TYR A 216 -0.53 -10.15 -5.69
CA TYR A 216 0.08 -9.13 -6.54
C TYR A 216 -0.80 -8.67 -7.70
N ARG A 217 -1.73 -9.50 -8.18
CA ARG A 217 -2.69 -9.18 -9.24
C ARG A 217 -3.61 -8.00 -8.89
N ASP A 218 -3.82 -7.73 -7.61
CA ASP A 218 -4.65 -6.62 -7.15
C ASP A 218 -3.94 -5.26 -7.34
N MET A 219 -2.63 -5.26 -7.61
CA MET A 219 -1.91 -4.04 -7.97
C MET A 219 -2.15 -3.65 -9.44
N PRO A 220 -2.19 -2.34 -9.74
CA PRO A 220 -1.95 -1.23 -8.81
C PRO A 220 -3.21 -0.68 -8.13
N PHE A 221 -4.41 -1.12 -8.52
CA PHE A 221 -5.68 -0.56 -8.06
C PHE A 221 -6.31 -1.38 -6.93
N VAL A 222 -5.61 -1.46 -5.80
CA VAL A 222 -5.99 -2.29 -4.64
C VAL A 222 -7.37 -1.94 -4.09
N LEU A 223 -7.78 -0.67 -4.15
CA LEU A 223 -9.05 -0.20 -3.59
C LEU A 223 -10.28 -0.62 -4.42
N ILE A 224 -10.08 -1.06 -5.67
CA ILE A 224 -11.14 -1.47 -6.60
C ILE A 224 -10.81 -2.81 -7.28
N PRO A 225 -10.65 -3.88 -6.49
CA PRO A 225 -10.06 -5.12 -6.98
C PRO A 225 -10.93 -5.83 -8.02
N CYS A 226 -12.25 -5.70 -7.98
CA CYS A 226 -13.15 -6.40 -8.90
C CYS A 226 -13.20 -5.77 -10.31
N LEU A 227 -13.22 -4.44 -10.38
CA LEU A 227 -13.11 -3.65 -11.60
C LEU A 227 -11.73 -3.84 -12.21
N TRP A 228 -10.69 -3.79 -11.38
CA TRP A 228 -9.33 -4.04 -11.85
C TRP A 228 -9.18 -5.44 -12.43
N ASP A 229 -9.65 -6.48 -11.73
CA ASP A 229 -9.66 -7.86 -12.23
C ASP A 229 -10.42 -7.99 -13.57
N ARG A 230 -11.61 -7.40 -13.69
CA ARG A 230 -12.37 -7.38 -14.96
C ARG A 230 -11.60 -6.71 -16.09
N PHE A 231 -10.90 -5.61 -15.80
CA PHE A 231 -10.16 -4.83 -16.79
C PHE A 231 -8.87 -5.53 -17.22
N SER A 232 -8.12 -6.07 -16.26
CA SER A 232 -6.77 -6.58 -16.46
C SER A 232 -6.73 -8.00 -17.05
N LYS A 233 -7.82 -8.77 -16.94
CA LYS A 233 -7.98 -10.14 -17.50
C LYS A 233 -7.48 -10.32 -18.92
N SER A 234 -7.66 -9.32 -19.79
CA SER A 234 -7.27 -9.38 -21.20
C SER A 234 -5.77 -9.18 -21.43
N PHE A 235 -5.06 -8.55 -20.48
CA PHE A 235 -3.64 -8.18 -20.61
C PHE A 235 -2.72 -8.99 -19.69
N GLN A 236 -3.26 -9.72 -18.71
CA GLN A 236 -2.50 -10.43 -17.67
C GLN A 236 -2.07 -11.87 -18.03
N LYS A 237 -2.15 -12.28 -19.30
CA LYS A 237 -2.05 -13.71 -19.65
C LYS A 237 -0.66 -14.35 -19.58
N THR A 238 0.41 -13.62 -19.25
CA THR A 238 1.74 -14.23 -19.08
C THR A 238 2.68 -13.26 -18.35
N VAL A 239 2.86 -13.45 -17.05
CA VAL A 239 4.00 -12.86 -16.32
C VAL A 239 4.75 -14.03 -15.69
N GLU A 240 6.00 -14.21 -16.10
CA GLU A 240 6.89 -15.25 -15.54
C GLU A 240 7.17 -14.97 -14.06
N SER A 241 7.38 -16.06 -13.31
CA SER A 241 7.77 -16.01 -11.90
C SER A 241 9.04 -15.18 -11.69
N GLN A 242 9.02 -14.25 -10.73
CA GLN A 242 10.19 -13.42 -10.37
C GLN A 242 10.56 -13.67 -8.90
N GLU A 243 11.83 -13.58 -8.53
CA GLU A 243 12.22 -13.65 -7.12
C GLU A 243 11.74 -12.41 -6.37
N ARG A 244 11.19 -12.58 -5.16
CA ARG A 244 10.67 -11.46 -4.38
C ARG A 244 11.76 -10.50 -3.91
N ALA A 245 11.37 -9.23 -3.78
CA ALA A 245 12.15 -8.08 -3.31
C ALA A 245 13.00 -8.28 -2.04
N HIS A 246 12.68 -9.29 -1.24
CA HIS A 246 13.36 -9.59 0.03
C HIS A 246 14.63 -10.44 -0.12
N GLY A 247 14.95 -10.97 -1.31
CA GLY A 247 16.21 -11.68 -1.58
C GLY A 247 16.43 -12.93 -0.73
N ASP A 248 15.35 -13.67 -0.48
CA ASP A 248 15.33 -14.93 0.27
C ASP A 248 15.04 -16.15 -0.61
N GLY A 249 15.21 -16.03 -1.93
CA GLY A 249 15.09 -17.15 -2.87
C GLY A 249 13.64 -17.55 -3.19
N MET A 250 12.65 -16.85 -2.65
CA MET A 250 11.24 -17.15 -2.87
C MET A 250 10.74 -16.56 -4.20
N GLN A 251 10.17 -17.41 -5.02
CA GLN A 251 9.62 -17.10 -6.34
C GLN A 251 8.18 -16.62 -6.20
N VAL A 252 7.87 -15.44 -6.72
CA VAL A 252 6.53 -14.84 -6.73
C VAL A 252 5.96 -14.77 -8.14
N THR A 253 4.70 -15.17 -8.24
CA THR A 253 3.84 -15.02 -9.40
C THR A 253 2.83 -13.90 -9.13
N PRO A 254 2.12 -13.38 -10.16
CA PRO A 254 1.02 -12.43 -9.94
C PRO A 254 -0.05 -12.95 -8.96
N ASP A 255 -0.21 -14.26 -8.83
CA ASP A 255 -1.18 -14.88 -7.93
C ASP A 255 -0.62 -15.17 -6.53
N SER A 256 0.65 -14.88 -6.29
CA SER A 256 1.25 -15.06 -4.96
C SER A 256 0.64 -14.08 -3.95
N PRO A 257 0.32 -14.54 -2.73
CA PRO A 257 -0.33 -13.72 -1.73
C PRO A 257 0.59 -12.57 -1.30
N GLU A 258 0.02 -11.39 -1.06
CA GLU A 258 0.80 -10.19 -0.71
C GLU A 258 0.06 -9.28 0.29
N ALA A 259 0.84 -8.57 1.10
CA ALA A 259 0.44 -7.65 2.15
C ALA A 259 0.00 -6.28 1.61
N LEU A 260 -1.15 -6.24 0.92
CA LEU A 260 -1.65 -5.02 0.26
C LEU A 260 -2.68 -4.23 1.08
N GLU A 261 -3.19 -4.80 2.18
CA GLU A 261 -4.24 -4.20 3.02
C GLU A 261 -3.87 -2.80 3.52
N GLU A 262 -2.59 -2.53 3.71
CA GLU A 262 -2.08 -1.25 4.18
C GLU A 262 -2.45 -0.07 3.26
N VAL A 263 -2.67 -0.32 1.97
CA VAL A 263 -3.19 0.69 1.03
C VAL A 263 -4.57 1.19 1.46
N VAL A 264 -5.43 0.29 1.96
CA VAL A 264 -6.77 0.62 2.45
C VAL A 264 -6.64 1.49 3.68
N TRP A 265 -5.92 1.01 4.69
CA TRP A 265 -5.72 1.73 5.95
C TRP A 265 -5.16 3.13 5.77
N LYS A 266 -4.08 3.27 5.00
CA LYS A 266 -3.44 4.56 4.74
C LYS A 266 -4.34 5.52 3.97
N THR A 267 -5.29 5.02 3.19
CA THR A 267 -6.23 5.86 2.44
C THR A 267 -7.19 6.60 3.37
N PHE A 268 -7.70 5.92 4.40
CA PHE A 268 -8.66 6.48 5.35
C PHE A 268 -7.98 7.13 6.58
N TRP A 269 -6.90 6.52 7.08
CA TRP A 269 -6.29 6.87 8.37
C TRP A 269 -4.98 7.67 8.24
N LYS A 270 -4.92 8.63 7.31
CA LYS A 270 -3.70 9.40 6.98
C LYS A 270 -3.03 10.07 8.18
N ARG A 271 -3.81 10.45 9.21
CA ARG A 271 -3.30 11.12 10.41
C ARG A 271 -2.29 10.30 11.21
N HIS A 272 -2.35 8.97 11.15
CA HIS A 272 -1.44 8.09 11.90
C HIS A 272 -0.04 8.03 11.27
N TYR A 273 0.10 8.43 10.00
CA TYR A 273 1.35 8.30 9.24
C TYR A 273 2.16 9.60 9.30
N HIS A 274 2.86 9.78 10.41
CA HIS A 274 3.76 10.92 10.59
C HIS A 274 5.02 10.78 9.71
N LYS A 275 5.83 11.83 9.68
CA LYS A 275 7.03 11.87 8.83
C LYS A 275 8.08 10.85 9.25
N ASP A 276 8.29 10.71 10.55
CA ASP A 276 9.36 9.92 11.19
C ASP A 276 8.87 8.67 11.91
N ARG A 277 7.57 8.58 12.20
CA ARG A 277 6.96 7.49 12.96
C ARG A 277 5.52 7.24 12.54
N ILE A 278 4.93 6.17 13.07
CA ILE A 278 3.50 5.88 12.96
C ILE A 278 2.91 5.94 14.37
N ILE A 279 1.81 6.66 14.54
CA ILE A 279 1.09 6.71 15.82
C ILE A 279 0.10 5.53 15.85
N PRO A 280 0.12 4.67 16.89
CA PRO A 280 -0.88 3.61 17.06
C PRO A 280 -2.31 4.13 16.97
N TRP A 281 -3.23 3.25 16.60
CA TRP A 281 -4.65 3.55 16.62
C TRP A 281 -5.18 3.34 18.03
N ASP A 282 -5.95 4.31 18.50
CA ASP A 282 -6.76 4.16 19.71
C ASP A 282 -8.16 3.62 19.35
N ASN A 283 -9.14 3.76 20.25
CA ASN A 283 -10.55 3.39 20.03
C ASN A 283 -11.28 4.40 19.13
N GLU A 284 -10.72 4.69 17.96
CA GLU A 284 -11.26 5.59 16.96
C GLU A 284 -12.24 4.84 16.05
N ARG A 285 -13.32 5.52 15.63
CA ARG A 285 -14.34 4.96 14.72
C ARG A 285 -14.52 5.85 13.50
N ASP A 286 -14.78 5.21 12.37
CA ASP A 286 -15.04 5.84 11.09
C ASP A 286 -15.98 4.93 10.28
N GLU A 287 -17.26 5.31 10.20
CA GLU A 287 -18.31 4.47 9.60
C GLU A 287 -18.05 4.20 8.10
N GLU A 288 -17.51 5.18 7.38
CA GLU A 288 -17.17 5.04 5.96
C GLU A 288 -16.08 3.97 5.78
N PHE A 289 -15.03 4.01 6.60
CA PHE A 289 -13.99 2.99 6.61
C PHE A 289 -14.52 1.62 7.02
N GLU A 290 -15.38 1.54 8.03
CA GLU A 290 -15.97 0.28 8.51
C GLU A 290 -16.74 -0.44 7.40
N GLU A 291 -17.61 0.29 6.72
CA GLU A 291 -18.39 -0.22 5.58
C GLU A 291 -17.48 -0.60 4.41
N PHE A 292 -16.54 0.29 4.05
CA PHE A 292 -15.58 0.06 2.98
C PHE A 292 -14.77 -1.20 3.24
N PHE A 293 -14.20 -1.36 4.43
CA PHE A 293 -13.29 -2.46 4.72
C PHE A 293 -14.02 -3.80 4.76
N SER A 294 -15.22 -3.86 5.34
CA SER A 294 -16.06 -5.07 5.31
C SER A 294 -16.41 -5.46 3.87
N SER A 295 -16.83 -4.49 3.05
CA SER A 295 -17.13 -4.72 1.64
C SER A 295 -15.90 -5.18 0.85
N HIS A 296 -14.76 -4.54 1.09
CA HIS A 296 -13.48 -4.86 0.47
C HIS A 296 -13.04 -6.30 0.76
N MET A 297 -13.18 -6.77 2.01
CA MET A 297 -12.90 -8.17 2.36
C MET A 297 -13.80 -9.14 1.56
N ARG A 298 -15.10 -8.85 1.42
CA ARG A 298 -16.03 -9.66 0.62
C ARG A 298 -15.66 -9.69 -0.87
N LYS A 299 -15.14 -8.59 -1.42
CA LYS A 299 -14.63 -8.55 -2.80
C LYS A 299 -13.44 -9.46 -2.99
N ILE A 300 -12.51 -9.49 -2.04
CA ILE A 300 -11.37 -10.41 -2.09
C ILE A 300 -11.82 -11.86 -2.00
N ILE A 301 -12.78 -12.18 -1.11
CA ILE A 301 -13.40 -13.51 -1.05
C ILE A 301 -14.04 -13.86 -2.41
N LEU A 302 -14.83 -12.96 -2.99
CA LEU A 302 -15.46 -13.15 -4.29
C LEU A 302 -14.43 -13.49 -5.39
N LEU A 303 -13.30 -12.80 -5.41
CA LEU A 303 -12.27 -12.95 -6.45
C LEU A 303 -11.35 -14.17 -6.25
N ARG A 304 -11.30 -14.75 -5.06
CA ARG A 304 -10.36 -15.83 -4.71
C ARG A 304 -11.03 -17.15 -4.37
N LYS A 305 -12.34 -17.16 -4.09
CA LYS A 305 -13.07 -18.40 -3.82
C LYS A 305 -12.82 -19.42 -4.93
N GLN A 306 -12.53 -20.65 -4.55
CA GLN A 306 -12.41 -21.74 -5.49
C GLN A 306 -13.78 -22.28 -5.84
N GLN A 307 -13.97 -22.77 -7.07
CA GLN A 307 -15.25 -23.37 -7.47
C GLN A 307 -15.52 -24.60 -6.60
N GLY A 308 -16.69 -24.62 -5.95
CA GLY A 308 -17.09 -25.71 -5.04
C GLY A 308 -16.53 -25.59 -3.62
N ALA A 309 -15.73 -24.57 -3.31
CA ALA A 309 -15.39 -24.24 -1.93
C ALA A 309 -16.54 -23.42 -1.31
N GLU A 310 -17.19 -23.98 -0.29
CA GLU A 310 -18.15 -23.25 0.53
C GLU A 310 -17.43 -22.63 1.74
N GLY A 311 -17.88 -21.45 2.17
CA GLY A 311 -17.39 -20.84 3.41
C GLY A 311 -15.98 -20.24 3.38
N SER A 312 -15.47 -19.80 2.21
CA SER A 312 -14.16 -19.13 2.15
C SER A 312 -14.10 -17.90 3.06
N ARG A 313 -13.03 -17.80 3.88
CA ARG A 313 -12.80 -16.74 4.86
C ARG A 313 -11.69 -15.79 4.42
N TYR A 314 -11.79 -14.54 4.84
CA TYR A 314 -10.74 -13.57 4.59
C TYR A 314 -9.52 -13.86 5.47
N VAL A 315 -8.34 -13.88 4.87
CA VAL A 315 -7.06 -13.81 5.59
C VAL A 315 -6.25 -12.65 5.05
N SER A 316 -5.65 -11.88 5.93
CA SER A 316 -4.66 -10.89 5.55
C SER A 316 -3.39 -11.01 6.35
N LYS A 317 -2.31 -10.56 5.73
CA LYS A 317 -1.08 -10.23 6.43
C LYS A 317 -0.85 -8.74 6.30
N ASN A 318 -0.63 -8.09 7.42
CA ASN A 318 -0.19 -6.70 7.44
C ASN A 318 0.67 -6.47 8.67
N ASN A 319 1.94 -6.08 8.47
CA ASN A 319 2.87 -5.87 9.60
C ASN A 319 2.35 -4.76 10.51
N LEU A 320 1.72 -3.72 9.96
CA LEU A 320 1.29 -2.56 10.73
C LEU A 320 0.02 -2.83 11.54
N ASN A 321 -0.66 -3.97 11.35
CA ASN A 321 -1.80 -4.33 12.20
C ASN A 321 -1.41 -4.46 13.69
N ILE A 322 -0.12 -4.62 14.03
CA ILE A 322 0.40 -4.51 15.41
C ILE A 322 0.04 -3.18 16.08
N ALA A 323 -0.17 -2.12 15.30
CA ALA A 323 -0.50 -0.78 15.78
C ALA A 323 -2.01 -0.60 16.06
N ARG A 324 -2.85 -1.60 15.76
CA ARG A 324 -4.31 -1.49 15.73
C ARG A 324 -5.05 -2.80 16.00
N THR A 325 -4.44 -3.68 16.79
CA THR A 325 -5.04 -4.97 17.18
C THR A 325 -6.37 -4.80 17.90
N MET A 326 -6.47 -3.83 18.82
CA MET A 326 -7.71 -3.52 19.54
C MET A 326 -8.83 -3.05 18.61
N MET A 327 -8.48 -2.19 17.64
CA MET A 327 -9.43 -1.70 16.64
C MET A 327 -9.92 -2.85 15.75
N LEU A 328 -9.03 -3.72 15.28
CA LEU A 328 -9.41 -4.91 14.51
C LEU A 328 -10.38 -5.81 15.28
N ASN A 329 -10.14 -6.04 16.57
CA ASN A 329 -11.05 -6.80 17.43
C ASN A 329 -12.40 -6.10 17.64
N GLN A 330 -12.47 -4.77 17.61
CA GLN A 330 -13.75 -4.05 17.68
C GLN A 330 -14.52 -4.15 16.36
N LEU A 331 -13.82 -4.05 15.23
CA LEU A 331 -14.39 -4.16 13.89
C LEU A 331 -14.90 -5.57 13.60
N PHE A 332 -14.14 -6.58 14.03
CA PHE A 332 -14.41 -8.00 13.80
C PHE A 332 -14.21 -8.77 15.11
N PRO A 333 -15.19 -8.77 16.03
CA PRO A 333 -15.06 -9.38 17.36
C PRO A 333 -14.82 -10.89 17.38
N ASP A 334 -15.13 -11.57 16.28
CA ASP A 334 -14.92 -12.99 16.06
C ASP A 334 -13.66 -13.28 15.22
N SER A 335 -12.88 -12.25 14.89
CA SER A 335 -11.62 -12.41 14.15
C SER A 335 -10.53 -13.07 14.98
N ILE A 336 -9.58 -13.66 14.27
CA ILE A 336 -8.47 -14.41 14.83
C ILE A 336 -7.19 -13.66 14.48
N ILE A 337 -6.53 -13.10 15.49
CA ILE A 337 -5.28 -12.37 15.30
C ILE A 337 -4.11 -13.26 15.68
N ILE A 338 -3.23 -13.54 14.72
CA ILE A 338 -2.05 -14.39 14.88
C ILE A 338 -0.81 -13.51 14.86
N ILE A 339 -0.03 -13.56 15.94
CA ILE A 339 1.19 -12.78 16.14
C ILE A 339 2.40 -13.70 16.23
N PRO A 340 3.06 -14.01 15.09
CA PRO A 340 4.30 -14.74 15.16
C PRO A 340 5.40 -13.89 15.82
N PHE A 341 6.20 -14.52 16.66
CA PHE A 341 7.42 -13.95 17.22
C PHE A 341 8.58 -14.92 17.07
N ARG A 342 9.79 -14.39 17.17
CA ARG A 342 11.06 -15.10 16.94
C ARG A 342 12.05 -14.78 18.03
N ASP A 343 13.09 -15.59 18.15
CA ASP A 343 14.29 -15.30 18.90
C ASP A 343 14.73 -13.84 18.62
N PRO A 344 14.77 -13.00 19.65
CA PRO A 344 14.88 -11.56 19.46
C PRO A 344 16.19 -11.14 18.78
N LEU A 345 17.29 -11.83 19.06
CA LEU A 345 18.58 -11.54 18.43
C LEU A 345 18.55 -11.89 16.94
N ASN A 346 18.15 -13.11 16.59
CA ASN A 346 18.03 -13.53 15.19
C ASN A 346 17.04 -12.68 14.40
N HIS A 347 15.93 -12.30 15.04
CA HIS A 347 14.92 -11.47 14.43
C HIS A 347 15.44 -10.06 14.13
N THR A 348 16.01 -9.38 15.13
CA THR A 348 16.52 -8.01 14.98
C THR A 348 17.73 -7.92 14.05
N ALA A 349 18.59 -8.94 14.04
CA ALA A 349 19.66 -9.04 13.03
C ALA A 349 19.09 -9.18 11.61
N SER A 350 17.99 -9.92 11.42
CA SER A 350 17.31 -9.99 10.12
C SER A 350 16.64 -8.67 9.74
N LEU A 351 16.07 -7.93 10.70
CA LEU A 351 15.49 -6.61 10.49
C LEU A 351 16.56 -5.61 10.04
N LEU A 352 17.68 -5.52 10.77
CA LEU A 352 18.80 -4.66 10.44
C LEU A 352 19.37 -4.97 9.05
N LYS A 353 19.56 -6.26 8.73
CA LYS A 353 20.02 -6.68 7.39
C LYS A 353 19.08 -6.16 6.29
N GLN A 354 17.76 -6.28 6.49
CA GLN A 354 16.81 -5.78 5.50
C GLN A 354 16.77 -4.25 5.42
N HIS A 355 16.87 -3.56 6.56
CA HIS A 355 16.97 -2.11 6.57
C HIS A 355 18.13 -1.61 5.69
N ARG A 356 19.32 -2.20 5.87
CA ARG A 356 20.52 -1.93 5.06
C ARG A 356 20.30 -2.21 3.57
N ASN A 357 19.66 -3.33 3.24
CA ASN A 357 19.36 -3.68 1.86
C ASN A 357 18.42 -2.66 1.21
N PHE A 358 17.35 -2.24 1.91
CA PHE A 358 16.42 -1.24 1.40
C PHE A 358 17.03 0.17 1.33
N LEU A 359 17.94 0.53 2.24
CA LEU A 359 18.72 1.77 2.10
C LEU A 359 19.47 1.80 0.76
N ARG A 360 20.17 0.71 0.41
CA ARG A 360 20.87 0.57 -0.87
C ARG A 360 19.90 0.63 -2.06
N ILE A 361 18.80 -0.14 -2.02
CA ILE A 361 17.79 -0.15 -3.09
C ILE A 361 17.19 1.23 -3.32
N HIS A 362 16.83 1.96 -2.25
CA HIS A 362 16.22 3.29 -2.37
C HIS A 362 17.21 4.35 -2.87
N GLN A 363 18.50 4.17 -2.61
CA GLN A 363 19.55 5.02 -3.18
C GLN A 363 19.71 4.78 -4.69
N GLU A 364 19.60 3.53 -5.14
CA GLU A 364 19.75 3.13 -6.54
C GLU A 364 18.50 3.43 -7.39
N ASP A 365 17.29 3.28 -6.83
CA ASP A 365 16.02 3.54 -7.54
C ASP A 365 15.00 4.30 -6.69
N SER A 366 14.81 5.58 -7.00
CA SER A 366 13.79 6.43 -6.38
C SER A 366 12.35 5.90 -6.55
N PHE A 367 12.06 5.20 -7.67
CA PHE A 367 10.73 4.62 -7.88
C PHE A 367 10.44 3.50 -6.89
N ALA A 368 11.44 2.68 -6.53
CA ALA A 368 11.25 1.64 -5.51
C ALA A 368 10.86 2.25 -4.16
N SER A 369 11.50 3.35 -3.78
CA SER A 369 11.17 4.11 -2.57
C SER A 369 9.74 4.68 -2.62
N ASP A 370 9.36 5.32 -3.73
CA ASP A 370 8.02 5.90 -3.89
C ASP A 370 6.92 4.83 -3.96
N TYR A 371 7.18 3.72 -4.66
CA TYR A 371 6.32 2.55 -4.73
C TYR A 371 6.05 1.97 -3.34
N MET A 372 7.11 1.66 -2.57
CA MET A 372 6.97 1.12 -1.21
C MET A 372 6.20 2.07 -0.29
N ARG A 373 6.51 3.37 -0.36
CA ARG A 373 5.76 4.39 0.38
C ARG A 373 4.29 4.39 -0.02
N ALA A 374 3.98 4.25 -1.30
CA ALA A 374 2.61 4.29 -1.81
C ALA A 374 1.79 3.13 -1.25
N ILE A 375 2.33 1.92 -1.24
CA ILE A 375 1.69 0.72 -0.67
C ILE A 375 1.79 0.61 0.85
N GLY A 376 2.42 1.59 1.52
CA GLY A 376 2.46 1.68 2.97
C GLY A 376 3.54 0.83 3.65
N HIS A 377 4.55 0.38 2.90
CA HIS A 377 5.73 -0.26 3.49
C HIS A 377 6.67 0.80 4.11
N TYR A 378 6.47 1.02 5.41
CA TYR A 378 7.29 1.88 6.26
C TYR A 378 8.28 1.11 7.14
N ASP A 379 8.48 -0.17 6.83
CA ASP A 379 9.25 -1.10 7.64
C ASP A 379 10.77 -0.87 7.56
N PHE A 380 11.28 -0.31 6.46
CA PHE A 380 12.72 -0.33 6.14
C PHE A 380 13.20 0.84 5.27
N GLY A 381 14.52 0.95 5.16
CA GLY A 381 15.21 1.90 4.28
C GLY A 381 14.91 3.35 4.61
N GLN A 382 14.98 4.21 3.59
CA GLN A 382 14.66 5.64 3.69
C GLN A 382 13.20 5.93 4.10
N ASN A 383 12.31 4.94 3.98
CA ASN A 383 10.89 5.09 4.33
C ASN A 383 10.60 4.60 5.75
N LEU A 384 11.60 4.19 6.53
CA LEU A 384 11.41 3.68 7.89
C LEU A 384 10.59 4.66 8.74
N ARG A 385 9.47 4.19 9.28
CA ARG A 385 8.65 4.87 10.28
C ARG A 385 8.25 3.85 11.34
N PRO A 386 9.00 3.75 12.44
CA PRO A 386 8.65 2.84 13.52
C PRO A 386 7.32 3.25 14.14
N VAL A 387 6.56 2.27 14.63
CA VAL A 387 5.31 2.52 15.37
C VAL A 387 5.67 3.00 16.76
N ASP A 388 5.17 4.15 17.18
CA ASP A 388 5.49 4.78 18.47
C ASP A 388 4.62 4.28 19.62
N PHE A 389 4.77 2.99 19.93
CA PHE A 389 4.14 2.37 21.10
C PHE A 389 4.55 3.02 22.43
N ASP A 390 3.58 3.52 23.19
CA ASP A 390 3.82 4.02 24.56
C ASP A 390 4.92 5.11 24.63
N ALA A 391 5.01 5.93 23.57
CA ALA A 391 6.02 6.98 23.38
C ALA A 391 7.48 6.49 23.44
N TRP A 392 7.73 5.20 23.17
CA TRP A 392 9.09 4.64 23.21
C TRP A 392 10.03 5.34 22.23
N PHE A 393 9.52 5.84 21.10
CA PHE A 393 10.37 6.38 20.05
C PHE A 393 11.14 7.57 20.60
N ASP A 394 10.52 8.51 21.30
CA ASP A 394 11.27 9.66 21.86
C ASP A 394 12.15 9.29 23.06
N GLN A 395 11.87 8.18 23.75
CA GLN A 395 12.59 7.71 24.93
C GLN A 395 13.78 6.79 24.61
N ARG A 396 13.87 6.33 23.36
CA ARG A 396 14.92 5.40 22.90
C ARG A 396 16.33 5.94 23.17
N GLN A 397 17.22 5.04 23.58
CA GLN A 397 18.63 5.36 23.80
C GLN A 397 19.39 5.27 22.47
N SER A 398 19.11 4.23 21.69
CA SER A 398 19.72 4.01 20.39
C SER A 398 18.96 4.76 19.31
N LYS A 399 19.54 5.83 18.76
CA LYS A 399 18.92 6.60 17.66
C LYS A 399 19.35 6.15 16.26
N ASP A 400 20.47 5.44 16.17
CA ASP A 400 21.01 4.96 14.92
C ASP A 400 20.24 3.71 14.43
N THR A 401 19.49 3.87 13.34
CA THR A 401 18.70 2.80 12.73
C THR A 401 19.56 1.72 12.06
N ASP A 402 20.86 2.00 11.89
CA ASP A 402 21.86 1.02 11.43
C ASP A 402 22.52 0.23 12.56
N SER A 403 22.04 0.38 13.80
CA SER A 403 22.52 -0.37 14.97
C SER A 403 21.57 -1.50 15.37
N LEU A 404 22.13 -2.62 15.85
CA LEU A 404 21.31 -3.73 16.38
C LEU A 404 20.51 -3.31 17.62
N ALA A 405 21.08 -2.43 18.45
CA ALA A 405 20.45 -1.93 19.67
C ALA A 405 19.14 -1.17 19.40
N PHE A 406 19.08 -0.34 18.35
CA PHE A 406 17.83 0.31 17.91
C PHE A 406 16.73 -0.71 17.61
N TRP A 407 17.06 -1.78 16.89
CA TRP A 407 16.08 -2.80 16.53
C TRP A 407 15.64 -3.64 17.74
N LEU A 408 16.52 -3.86 18.72
CA LEU A 408 16.15 -4.51 19.99
C LEU A 408 15.24 -3.64 20.85
N GLU A 409 15.53 -2.35 20.98
CA GLU A 409 14.64 -1.40 21.67
C GLU A 409 13.26 -1.37 21.01
N TYR A 410 13.21 -1.32 19.66
CA TYR A 410 11.94 -1.36 18.94
C TYR A 410 11.20 -2.70 19.11
N TRP A 411 11.93 -3.82 19.09
CA TRP A 411 11.38 -5.15 19.33
C TRP A 411 10.75 -5.22 20.72
N VAL A 412 11.47 -4.77 21.75
CA VAL A 412 10.99 -4.72 23.13
C VAL A 412 9.73 -3.87 23.22
N ALA A 413 9.76 -2.64 22.70
CA ALA A 413 8.60 -1.75 22.73
C ALA A 413 7.37 -2.38 22.09
N SER A 414 7.53 -2.99 20.91
CA SER A 414 6.44 -3.62 20.17
C SER A 414 5.81 -4.80 20.92
N TYR A 415 6.62 -5.74 21.39
CA TYR A 415 6.08 -6.94 22.05
C TYR A 415 5.66 -6.68 23.50
N LYS A 416 6.26 -5.72 24.20
CA LYS A 416 5.73 -5.25 25.49
C LYS A 416 4.34 -4.67 25.34
N HIS A 417 4.14 -3.80 24.35
CA HIS A 417 2.84 -3.21 24.07
C HIS A 417 1.79 -4.30 23.81
N LEU A 418 2.09 -5.27 22.95
CA LEU A 418 1.18 -6.38 22.64
C LEU A 418 0.89 -7.27 23.86
N LEU A 419 1.90 -7.57 24.70
CA LEU A 419 1.71 -8.36 25.92
C LEU A 419 0.84 -7.64 26.96
N ALA A 420 0.93 -6.30 27.02
CA ALA A 420 0.19 -5.45 27.95
C ALA A 420 -1.30 -5.34 27.61
N GLN A 421 -1.73 -5.67 26.39
CA GLN A 421 -3.14 -5.64 26.00
C GLN A 421 -3.99 -6.72 26.71
N GLU A 422 -3.39 -7.64 27.49
CA GLU A 422 -4.05 -8.69 28.30
C GLU A 422 -5.31 -9.31 27.66
N SER A 423 -5.20 -9.68 26.39
CA SER A 423 -6.35 -10.03 25.56
C SER A 423 -6.30 -11.46 25.05
N ASN A 424 -7.38 -12.21 25.25
CA ASN A 424 -7.52 -13.61 24.80
C ASN A 424 -7.67 -13.75 23.27
N PHE A 425 -7.90 -12.65 22.54
CA PHE A 425 -8.03 -12.67 21.07
C PHE A 425 -6.67 -12.61 20.35
N LEU A 426 -5.57 -12.37 21.08
CA LEU A 426 -4.21 -12.36 20.54
C LEU A 426 -3.59 -13.75 20.67
N ASN A 427 -3.26 -14.37 19.54
CA ASN A 427 -2.65 -15.69 19.48
C ASN A 427 -1.16 -15.55 19.15
N PHE A 428 -0.29 -15.58 20.17
CA PHE A 428 1.15 -15.53 19.98
C PHE A 428 1.69 -16.87 19.49
N LEU A 429 2.39 -16.89 18.35
CA LEU A 429 2.98 -18.09 17.77
C LEU A 429 4.51 -18.00 17.84
N ASN A 430 5.15 -18.95 18.52
CA ASN A 430 6.60 -19.09 18.48
C ASN A 430 7.01 -19.65 17.11
N TYR A 431 7.51 -18.77 16.24
CA TYR A 431 7.89 -19.12 14.87
C TYR A 431 9.07 -20.10 14.81
N ASP A 432 10.04 -19.98 15.72
CA ASP A 432 11.20 -20.87 15.69
C ASP A 432 10.76 -22.30 16.07
N ALA A 433 9.94 -22.44 17.12
CA ALA A 433 9.31 -23.73 17.48
C ALA A 433 8.39 -24.27 16.37
N PHE A 434 7.64 -23.39 15.69
CA PHE A 434 6.81 -23.74 14.54
C PHE A 434 7.67 -24.30 13.40
N CYS A 435 8.84 -23.73 13.12
CA CYS A 435 9.75 -24.23 12.10
C CYS A 435 10.48 -25.53 12.49
N GLU A 436 10.74 -25.76 13.78
CA GLU A 436 11.30 -27.02 14.28
C GLU A 436 10.28 -28.17 14.24
N HIS A 437 9.02 -27.87 14.52
CA HIS A 437 7.92 -28.84 14.58
C HIS A 437 6.70 -28.41 13.74
N PRO A 438 6.85 -28.32 12.40
CA PRO A 438 5.83 -27.73 11.52
C PRO A 438 4.50 -28.46 11.54
N GLU A 439 4.49 -29.79 11.65
CA GLU A 439 3.24 -30.56 11.74
C GLU A 439 2.44 -30.22 13.00
N ASN A 440 3.11 -30.07 14.14
CA ASN A 440 2.45 -29.69 15.39
C ASN A 440 1.93 -28.26 15.32
N GLY A 441 2.78 -27.34 14.85
CA GLY A 441 2.40 -25.94 14.69
C GLY A 441 1.22 -25.73 13.73
N LEU A 442 1.20 -26.43 12.59
CA LEU A 442 0.10 -26.37 11.63
C LEU A 442 -1.19 -26.99 12.19
N ARG A 443 -1.09 -28.04 13.02
CA ARG A 443 -2.25 -28.62 13.71
C ARG A 443 -2.85 -27.62 14.71
N VAL A 444 -2.03 -27.00 15.55
CA VAL A 444 -2.47 -25.94 16.48
C VAL A 444 -3.11 -24.78 15.73
N LEU A 445 -2.52 -24.35 14.61
CA LEU A 445 -3.12 -23.30 13.77
C LEU A 445 -4.46 -23.74 13.19
N ALA A 446 -4.58 -24.97 12.68
CA ALA A 446 -5.84 -25.50 12.17
C ALA A 446 -6.94 -25.51 13.24
N ASP A 447 -6.60 -25.89 14.47
CA ASP A 447 -7.52 -25.92 15.61
C ASP A 447 -7.97 -24.50 16.01
N ILE A 448 -7.02 -23.57 16.14
CA ILE A 448 -7.31 -22.17 16.51
C ILE A 448 -8.19 -21.50 15.47
N VAL A 449 -7.90 -21.72 14.19
CA VAL A 449 -8.71 -21.14 13.12
C VAL A 449 -10.01 -21.89 12.89
N ASP A 450 -10.28 -23.01 13.56
CA ASP A 450 -11.41 -23.90 13.27
C ASP A 450 -11.48 -24.22 11.76
N SER A 451 -10.38 -24.75 11.22
CA SER A 451 -10.27 -25.04 9.79
C SER A 451 -11.21 -26.16 9.39
N SER A 452 -11.98 -25.93 8.32
CA SER A 452 -12.80 -26.95 7.67
C SER A 452 -11.98 -28.05 6.98
N ASN A 453 -10.70 -27.78 6.67
CA ASN A 453 -9.81 -28.72 6.02
C ASN A 453 -8.38 -28.70 6.63
N PRO A 454 -8.21 -29.22 7.87
CA PRO A 454 -6.92 -29.25 8.55
C PRO A 454 -5.82 -29.96 7.76
N GLU A 455 -6.16 -31.02 7.03
CA GLU A 455 -5.23 -31.82 6.24
C GLU A 455 -4.58 -30.99 5.11
N ALA A 456 -5.34 -30.12 4.46
CA ALA A 456 -4.80 -29.22 3.44
C ALA A 456 -3.80 -28.21 4.04
N LEU A 457 -4.05 -27.73 5.25
CA LEU A 457 -3.12 -26.84 5.95
C LEU A 457 -1.84 -27.60 6.34
N MET A 458 -1.99 -28.82 6.89
CA MET A 458 -0.89 -29.70 7.31
C MET A 458 0.00 -30.11 6.15
N ALA A 459 -0.51 -30.25 4.93
CA ALA A 459 0.29 -30.54 3.73
C ALA A 459 1.42 -29.52 3.49
N SER A 460 1.28 -28.30 4.03
CA SER A 460 2.32 -27.27 3.97
C SER A 460 3.57 -27.58 4.78
N ALA A 461 3.54 -28.55 5.71
CA ALA A 461 4.67 -28.90 6.57
C ALA A 461 5.95 -29.20 5.79
N THR A 462 5.83 -29.85 4.64
CA THR A 462 6.95 -30.26 3.78
C THR A 462 7.73 -29.08 3.17
N ARG A 463 7.12 -27.90 3.11
CA ARG A 463 7.71 -26.66 2.57
C ARG A 463 8.33 -25.77 3.65
N ILE A 464 8.11 -26.10 4.92
CA ILE A 464 8.62 -25.31 6.04
C ILE A 464 10.03 -25.76 6.35
N HIS A 465 10.96 -24.80 6.37
CA HIS A 465 12.36 -25.06 6.65
C HIS A 465 12.81 -24.31 7.89
N HIS A 466 13.54 -25.03 8.74
CA HIS A 466 14.16 -24.44 9.92
C HIS A 466 15.33 -23.51 9.50
N PRO A 467 15.32 -22.22 9.90
CA PRO A 467 16.44 -21.33 9.65
C PRO A 467 17.69 -21.83 10.36
N ARG A 468 18.87 -21.70 9.73
CA ARG A 468 20.13 -22.00 10.44
C ARG A 468 20.39 -20.92 11.50
N PRO A 469 20.72 -21.30 12.74
CA PRO A 469 21.16 -20.35 13.76
C PRO A 469 22.37 -19.56 13.25
N LYS A 470 22.44 -18.28 13.58
CA LYS A 470 23.60 -17.44 13.30
C LYS A 470 24.15 -16.90 14.60
N GLU A 471 25.47 -16.86 14.68
CA GLU A 471 26.15 -16.16 15.76
C GLU A 471 26.00 -14.66 15.53
N ILE A 472 25.53 -13.95 16.56
CA ILE A 472 25.24 -12.52 16.50
C ILE A 472 26.11 -11.83 17.53
N ASP A 473 26.90 -10.88 17.07
CA ASP A 473 27.72 -10.06 17.95
C ASP A 473 26.82 -9.15 18.80
N THR A 474 26.89 -9.36 20.12
CA THR A 474 26.14 -8.61 21.12
C THR A 474 27.04 -7.72 21.98
N SER A 475 28.33 -7.62 21.66
CA SER A 475 29.32 -6.88 22.47
C SER A 475 29.00 -5.40 22.66
N ALA A 476 28.31 -4.79 21.70
CA ALA A 476 27.90 -3.38 21.73
C ALA A 476 26.54 -3.14 22.41
N ILE A 477 25.85 -4.19 22.89
CA ILE A 477 24.52 -4.10 23.50
C ILE A 477 24.67 -4.00 25.02
N SER A 478 23.93 -3.09 25.66
CA SER A 478 23.92 -2.97 27.12
C SER A 478 23.32 -4.20 27.79
N SER A 479 23.86 -4.58 28.95
CA SER A 479 23.35 -5.72 29.72
C SER A 479 21.89 -5.53 30.13
N SER A 480 21.48 -4.31 30.49
CA SER A 480 20.09 -3.99 30.84
C SER A 480 19.13 -4.23 29.68
N LEU A 481 19.50 -3.88 28.45
CA LEU A 481 18.66 -4.13 27.27
C LEU A 481 18.56 -5.63 26.97
N LEU A 482 19.66 -6.39 27.12
CA LEU A 482 19.62 -7.84 26.95
C LEU A 482 18.75 -8.54 28.00
N GLU A 483 18.81 -8.11 29.26
CA GLU A 483 17.94 -8.61 30.33
C GLU A 483 16.46 -8.34 30.01
N GLU A 484 16.14 -7.12 29.56
CA GLU A 484 14.79 -6.73 29.18
C GLU A 484 14.26 -7.52 27.98
N VAL A 485 15.09 -7.70 26.94
CA VAL A 485 14.79 -8.54 25.77
C VAL A 485 14.48 -9.97 26.19
N ASN A 486 15.32 -10.56 27.03
CA ASN A 486 15.14 -11.94 27.52
C ASN A 486 13.87 -12.08 28.35
N PHE A 487 13.56 -11.09 29.19
CA PHE A 487 12.34 -11.05 29.99
C PHE A 487 11.10 -11.05 29.12
N VAL A 488 11.02 -10.15 28.14
CA VAL A 488 9.89 -10.05 27.20
C VAL A 488 9.76 -11.34 26.37
N TYR A 489 10.87 -11.89 25.90
CA TYR A 489 10.86 -13.15 25.14
C TYR A 489 10.39 -14.35 25.97
N ALA A 490 10.74 -14.41 27.26
CA ALA A 490 10.21 -15.42 28.16
C ALA A 490 8.68 -15.31 28.30
N GLN A 491 8.16 -14.09 28.48
CA GLN A 491 6.71 -13.85 28.57
C GLN A 491 5.97 -14.24 27.28
N LEU A 492 6.55 -13.96 26.10
CA LEU A 492 5.99 -14.40 24.83
C LEU A 492 5.94 -15.93 24.72
N LYS A 493 7.01 -16.62 25.15
CA LYS A 493 7.04 -18.10 25.18
C LYS A 493 5.98 -18.67 26.11
N ASP A 494 5.78 -18.07 27.28
CA ASP A 494 4.76 -18.51 28.24
C ASP A 494 3.33 -18.33 27.70
N LYS A 495 3.10 -17.32 26.85
CA LYS A 495 1.81 -17.07 26.17
C LYS A 495 1.70 -17.71 24.77
N SER A 496 2.73 -18.44 24.33
CA SER A 496 2.74 -19.08 23.01
C SER A 496 1.65 -20.14 22.91
N ILE A 497 1.00 -20.22 21.75
CA ILE A 497 0.03 -21.27 21.44
C ILE A 497 0.69 -22.61 21.09
N ASN A 498 1.99 -22.60 20.78
CA ASN A 498 2.75 -23.76 20.29
C ASN A 498 4.12 -23.92 20.95
#